data_AF-O15742-F1
#
_entry.id   AF-O15742-F1
#
_cell.length_a   1.000
_cell.length_b   1.000
_cell.length_c   1.000
_cell.angle_alpha   90.00
_cell.angle_beta   90.00
_cell.angle_gamma   90.00
#
_symmetry.space_group_name_H-M   'P 1'
#
loop_
_entity.id
_entity.type
_entity.pdbx_description
1 polymer ?
#
loop_
_entity_poly.entity_id
_entity_poly.type
_entity_poly.pdbx_seq_one_letter_code
_entity_poly.pdbx_strand_id
1 'polypeptide(L)'
;YLGSYNETIPDDTIFPASLESFLIYNPSAPLGRAIFESTIKNIFIYSPLTGFSYPTLINVNPYLEYLALPVTFYSGFPSNISRVFTNLNKLEIRVFNDMNENNYKNFSISNIGVFKNLKGLDFEFNDGDNSQELYIHSFLSNVPFINYIYIYGLGATIDPSAGILDLSYIKADNNFELEIDSSSILNNCKGTCIKFPKYSSFNSYYCAFSYNAIDFSNLVYFKDLYNEHEQNLPNIDNAPLLDEIYISYSVVVGDIPESYCRLNKLNLRNNELDGTVPSCIQCLGGVKGGDIVLPNPLLNFNKTSEPYCPNFKIDQNYTNLVATDGTGKIIITGTNLGWDGNGLTPIIANSKLAITIPKGVGTNKSINVTFQNGELRTFNYSYIPPFIKSYAIIELFGQKYFTINGTGFDFNDSNNITINGQQITFFNALGGGDNDGMIELYFIELPNLATESNFTVSALVGGQSSNEVTFYYFNSINITEEKLVLNNTGGSVDINGLFGTNNTSLVSVSINGINCLVTSYTNSKLTIQYPSNQVGDNYVLTLNVGGYAVNLVVEYIEGGETPTPSTTPSTTPSTTPSTTPSITPSTTPSTTPSTTPSSAPTQSPGDDGSTSSTLSISFYLITLLLLTQQLI
;
A
#
# COMPACT_ATOMS: atom_id res chain seq x y z
N TYR A 1 10.93 -26.27 28.78
CA TYR A 1 10.09 -27.43 28.43
C TYR A 1 9.84 -28.23 29.69
N LEU A 2 8.59 -28.39 30.09
CA LEU A 2 8.17 -29.32 31.14
C LEU A 2 7.21 -30.33 30.52
N GLY A 3 7.48 -31.62 30.71
CA GLY A 3 6.52 -32.69 30.39
C GLY A 3 5.41 -32.76 31.43
N SER A 4 4.76 -33.93 31.57
CA SER A 4 3.72 -34.17 32.58
C SER A 4 4.16 -33.66 33.96
N TYR A 5 3.41 -32.70 34.50
CA TYR A 5 3.79 -31.94 35.68
C TYR A 5 2.65 -31.97 36.69
N ASN A 6 2.94 -32.43 37.90
CA ASN A 6 1.96 -32.71 38.95
C ASN A 6 2.21 -31.95 40.26
N GLU A 7 3.21 -31.08 40.29
CA GLU A 7 3.46 -30.18 41.42
C GLU A 7 3.01 -28.76 41.06
N THR A 8 2.73 -27.92 42.07
CA THR A 8 2.46 -26.51 41.83
C THR A 8 3.80 -25.77 41.77
N ILE A 9 4.05 -25.02 40.68
CA ILE A 9 5.19 -24.10 40.64
C ILE A 9 4.98 -23.02 41.71
N PRO A 10 5.87 -22.88 42.70
CA PRO A 10 5.70 -21.89 43.75
C PRO A 10 5.61 -20.46 43.21
N ASP A 11 4.77 -19.64 43.85
CA ASP A 11 4.56 -18.24 43.47
C ASP A 11 5.80 -17.34 43.64
N ASP A 12 6.83 -17.82 44.34
CA ASP A 12 8.13 -17.17 44.53
C ASP A 12 9.22 -17.72 43.58
N THR A 13 8.84 -18.55 42.60
CA THR A 13 9.78 -19.06 41.59
C THR A 13 10.35 -17.92 40.77
N ILE A 14 11.69 -17.83 40.70
CA ILE A 14 12.39 -16.83 39.88
C ILE A 14 12.79 -17.47 38.55
N PHE A 15 12.17 -17.03 37.46
CA PHE A 15 12.57 -17.44 36.12
C PHE A 15 13.79 -16.65 35.64
N PRO A 16 14.75 -17.27 34.92
CA PRO A 16 15.88 -16.55 34.34
C PRO A 16 15.41 -15.46 33.37
N ALA A 17 16.00 -14.26 33.43
CA ALA A 17 15.65 -13.16 32.52
C ALA A 17 15.90 -13.49 31.03
N SER A 18 16.76 -14.47 30.74
CA SER A 18 17.03 -14.97 29.39
C SER A 18 16.01 -15.99 28.88
N LEU A 19 15.04 -16.40 29.70
CA LEU A 19 14.03 -17.38 29.31
C LEU A 19 12.93 -16.69 28.51
N GLU A 20 12.97 -16.84 27.18
CA GLU A 20 11.97 -16.20 26.31
C GLU A 20 10.68 -17.00 26.19
N SER A 21 10.75 -18.33 26.26
CA SER A 21 9.61 -19.22 26.02
C SER A 21 9.46 -20.28 27.12
N PHE A 22 8.23 -20.41 27.62
CA PHE A 22 7.83 -21.42 28.59
C PHE A 22 6.75 -22.31 28.00
N LEU A 23 6.95 -23.62 28.11
CA LEU A 23 6.09 -24.62 27.51
C LEU A 23 5.90 -25.76 28.51
N ILE A 24 4.64 -26.07 28.81
CA ILE A 24 4.22 -27.12 29.73
C ILE A 24 3.15 -28.01 29.09
N TYR A 25 3.36 -29.33 29.18
CA TYR A 25 2.39 -30.34 28.74
C TYR A 25 1.79 -31.07 29.93
N ASN A 26 0.50 -31.40 29.85
CA ASN A 26 -0.19 -32.20 30.85
C ASN A 26 -0.04 -31.68 32.29
N PRO A 27 -0.22 -30.37 32.56
CA PRO A 27 -0.26 -29.90 33.94
C PRO A 27 -1.48 -30.50 34.66
N SER A 28 -1.27 -31.05 35.85
CA SER A 28 -2.31 -31.65 36.70
C SER A 28 -2.48 -30.94 38.05
N ALA A 29 -1.80 -29.79 38.23
CA ALA A 29 -1.84 -28.98 39.43
C ALA A 29 -2.08 -27.49 39.08
N PRO A 30 -2.52 -26.66 40.04
CA PRO A 30 -2.62 -25.22 39.84
C PRO A 30 -1.29 -24.61 39.41
N LEU A 31 -1.32 -23.69 38.45
CA LEU A 31 -0.12 -22.95 38.03
C LEU A 31 0.15 -21.77 38.98
N GLY A 32 1.42 -21.56 39.31
CA GLY A 32 1.85 -20.41 40.09
C GLY A 32 1.82 -19.10 39.28
N ARG A 33 1.56 -17.99 39.97
CA ARG A 33 1.54 -16.63 39.37
C ARG A 33 2.90 -16.23 38.78
N ALA A 34 3.98 -16.76 39.34
CA ALA A 34 5.34 -16.51 38.91
C ALA A 34 5.57 -16.74 37.41
N ILE A 35 4.85 -17.69 36.79
CA ILE A 35 4.96 -17.98 35.35
C ILE A 35 4.46 -16.77 34.56
N PHE A 36 3.26 -16.27 34.89
CA PHE A 36 2.57 -15.20 34.18
C PHE A 36 3.08 -13.80 34.54
N GLU A 37 3.73 -13.63 35.69
CA GLU A 37 4.31 -12.36 36.16
C GLU A 37 5.81 -12.23 35.87
N SER A 38 6.39 -13.19 35.13
CA SER A 38 7.80 -13.20 34.74
C SER A 38 8.11 -12.33 33.51
N THR A 39 9.38 -12.32 33.08
CA THR A 39 9.83 -11.67 31.84
C THR A 39 9.67 -12.55 30.59
N ILE A 40 8.98 -13.69 30.70
CA ILE A 40 8.80 -14.64 29.60
C ILE A 40 7.88 -14.02 28.54
N LYS A 41 8.28 -14.15 27.27
CA LYS A 41 7.55 -13.58 26.13
C LYS A 41 6.50 -14.53 25.55
N ASN A 42 6.75 -15.83 25.61
CA ASN A 42 5.85 -16.84 25.05
C ASN A 42 5.51 -17.89 26.10
N ILE A 43 4.23 -18.07 26.40
CA ILE A 43 3.75 -19.09 27.33
C ILE A 43 2.81 -20.03 26.58
N PHE A 44 3.10 -21.32 26.64
CA PHE A 44 2.33 -22.37 26.00
C PHE A 44 1.96 -23.44 27.03
N ILE A 45 0.66 -23.65 27.19
CA ILE A 45 0.11 -24.64 28.12
C ILE A 45 -0.74 -25.60 27.28
N TYR A 46 -0.43 -26.89 27.34
CA TYR A 46 -1.08 -27.89 26.50
C TYR A 46 -1.62 -29.07 27.29
N SER A 47 -2.79 -29.54 26.86
CA SER A 47 -3.42 -30.79 27.30
C SER A 47 -3.54 -30.94 28.83
N PRO A 48 -4.15 -29.98 29.55
CA PRO A 48 -4.22 -30.03 31.00
C PRO A 48 -4.96 -31.28 31.47
N LEU A 49 -4.58 -31.79 32.65
CA LEU A 49 -5.25 -32.87 33.34
C LEU A 49 -6.09 -32.31 34.50
N THR A 50 -6.94 -33.15 35.09
CA THR A 50 -7.72 -32.80 36.28
C THR A 50 -6.82 -32.26 37.38
N GLY A 51 -7.21 -31.14 37.99
CA GLY A 51 -6.43 -30.44 39.02
C GLY A 51 -5.70 -29.19 38.52
N PHE A 52 -5.60 -29.00 37.20
CA PHE A 52 -5.11 -27.75 36.61
C PHE A 52 -6.05 -26.57 36.86
N SER A 53 -5.49 -25.41 37.19
CA SER A 53 -6.22 -24.15 37.29
C SER A 53 -5.28 -22.96 37.08
N TYR A 54 -5.84 -21.85 36.61
CA TYR A 54 -5.12 -20.59 36.48
C TYR A 54 -5.02 -19.85 37.82
N PRO A 55 -3.89 -19.20 38.11
CA PRO A 55 -3.80 -18.31 39.26
C PRO A 55 -4.66 -17.06 39.03
N THR A 56 -4.97 -16.34 40.12
CA THR A 56 -5.54 -15.00 40.00
C THR A 56 -4.46 -14.06 39.48
N LEU A 57 -4.66 -13.49 38.29
CA LEU A 57 -3.73 -12.56 37.66
C LEU A 57 -3.96 -11.14 38.19
N ILE A 58 -2.98 -10.59 38.92
CA ILE A 58 -3.09 -9.29 39.59
C ILE A 58 -2.04 -8.30 39.07
N ASN A 59 -0.81 -8.75 38.85
CA ASN A 59 0.27 -7.89 38.37
C ASN A 59 0.32 -7.84 36.85
N VAL A 60 0.66 -6.67 36.31
CA VAL A 60 0.85 -6.47 34.87
C VAL A 60 2.15 -7.13 34.42
N ASN A 61 2.09 -7.92 33.36
CA ASN A 61 3.26 -8.42 32.64
C ASN A 61 3.32 -7.77 31.24
N PRO A 62 4.21 -6.78 31.06
CA PRO A 62 4.38 -6.12 29.76
C PRO A 62 5.28 -6.89 28.79
N TYR A 63 5.84 -8.04 29.18
CA TYR A 63 6.75 -8.80 28.32
C TYR A 63 6.05 -9.90 27.53
N LEU A 64 4.88 -10.37 27.99
CA LEU A 64 4.17 -11.45 27.33
C LEU A 64 3.60 -10.99 25.98
N GLU A 65 4.04 -11.66 24.92
CA GLU A 65 3.69 -11.39 23.54
C GLU A 65 2.75 -12.49 23.00
N TYR A 66 3.03 -13.76 23.29
CA TYR A 66 2.21 -14.91 22.86
C TYR A 66 1.77 -15.77 24.05
N LEU A 67 0.47 -15.96 24.20
CA LEU A 67 -0.13 -16.88 25.15
C LEU A 67 -0.97 -17.95 24.44
N ALA A 68 -0.63 -19.22 24.62
CA ALA A 68 -1.48 -20.36 24.29
C ALA A 68 -1.96 -21.03 25.57
N LEU A 69 -3.28 -21.09 25.75
CA LEU A 69 -3.89 -21.50 27.00
C LEU A 69 -5.06 -22.47 26.76
N PRO A 70 -5.20 -23.53 27.58
CA PRO A 70 -6.33 -24.43 27.50
C PRO A 70 -7.52 -23.91 28.30
N VAL A 71 -8.74 -24.14 27.82
CA VAL A 71 -9.98 -23.85 28.54
C VAL A 71 -10.68 -25.18 28.77
N THR A 72 -10.86 -25.52 30.04
CA THR A 72 -11.59 -26.71 30.49
C THR A 72 -12.73 -26.31 31.41
N PHE A 73 -13.68 -27.20 31.67
CA PHE A 73 -14.83 -26.92 32.55
C PHE A 73 -14.40 -26.56 33.98
N TYR A 74 -13.27 -27.10 34.44
CA TYR A 74 -12.74 -26.90 35.79
C TYR A 74 -11.75 -25.74 35.90
N SER A 75 -11.04 -25.38 34.82
CA SER A 75 -10.09 -24.26 34.83
C SER A 75 -10.71 -22.94 34.38
N GLY A 76 -11.71 -23.00 33.50
CA GLY A 76 -12.33 -21.84 32.89
C GLY A 76 -11.35 -20.98 32.08
N PHE A 77 -11.80 -19.78 31.71
CA PHE A 77 -10.96 -18.77 31.06
C PHE A 77 -10.39 -17.80 32.12
N PRO A 78 -9.09 -17.45 32.11
CA PRO A 78 -8.54 -16.52 33.08
C PRO A 78 -9.19 -15.13 32.95
N SER A 79 -9.58 -14.54 34.08
CA SER A 79 -10.07 -13.15 34.09
C SER A 79 -8.92 -12.13 33.95
N ASN A 80 -9.24 -10.92 33.47
CA ASN A 80 -8.30 -9.78 33.38
C ASN A 80 -7.10 -9.92 32.42
N ILE A 81 -7.10 -10.90 31.49
CA ILE A 81 -5.98 -11.12 30.55
C ILE A 81 -5.60 -9.84 29.79
N SER A 82 -6.55 -9.10 29.22
CA SER A 82 -6.23 -7.89 28.45
C SER A 82 -5.60 -6.77 29.30
N ARG A 83 -5.90 -6.74 30.60
CA ARG A 83 -5.35 -5.75 31.54
C ARG A 83 -3.95 -6.14 32.01
N VAL A 84 -3.74 -7.44 32.20
CA VAL A 84 -2.49 -7.99 32.73
C VAL A 84 -1.42 -8.08 31.64
N PHE A 85 -1.77 -8.54 30.45
CA PHE A 85 -0.83 -8.71 29.33
C PHE A 85 -1.00 -7.59 28.30
N THR A 86 -0.47 -6.41 28.62
CA THR A 86 -0.67 -5.21 27.80
C THR A 86 -0.02 -5.29 26.43
N ASN A 87 1.01 -6.12 26.26
CA ASN A 87 1.75 -6.30 25.00
C ASN A 87 1.41 -7.62 24.28
N LEU A 88 0.34 -8.31 24.71
CA LEU A 88 -0.08 -9.56 24.09
C LEU A 88 -0.47 -9.30 22.62
N ASN A 89 0.28 -9.92 21.72
CA ASN A 89 0.10 -9.81 20.27
C ASN A 89 -0.59 -11.05 19.67
N LYS A 90 -0.49 -12.21 20.31
CA LYS A 90 -1.14 -13.44 19.87
C LYS A 90 -1.75 -14.18 21.06
N LEU A 91 -3.00 -14.59 20.90
CA LEU A 91 -3.72 -15.40 21.88
C LEU A 91 -4.26 -16.65 21.20
N GLU A 92 -3.97 -17.80 21.78
CA GLU A 92 -4.49 -19.09 21.34
C GLU A 92 -5.27 -19.73 22.47
N ILE A 93 -6.52 -20.07 22.18
CA ILE A 93 -7.49 -20.60 23.13
C ILE A 93 -7.83 -22.02 22.71
N ARG A 94 -7.32 -22.99 23.48
CA ARG A 94 -7.57 -24.41 23.24
C ARG A 94 -8.73 -24.90 24.08
N VAL A 95 -9.92 -25.02 23.50
CA VAL A 95 -11.11 -25.48 24.20
C VAL A 95 -11.10 -27.01 24.25
N PHE A 96 -11.19 -27.57 25.44
CA PHE A 96 -11.25 -29.02 25.66
C PHE A 96 -12.69 -29.49 25.82
N ASN A 97 -12.99 -30.66 25.27
CA ASN A 97 -14.32 -31.23 25.34
C ASN A 97 -14.52 -32.09 26.60
N ASP A 98 -14.97 -31.45 27.67
CA ASP A 98 -15.23 -32.13 28.93
C ASP A 98 -16.67 -32.69 29.04
N MET A 99 -17.35 -32.98 27.91
CA MET A 99 -18.76 -33.42 27.95
C MET A 99 -19.01 -34.71 28.76
N ASN A 100 -17.98 -35.54 28.92
CA ASN A 100 -18.05 -36.76 29.73
C ASN A 100 -18.02 -36.49 31.24
N GLU A 101 -17.77 -35.25 31.66
CA GLU A 101 -17.62 -34.87 33.06
C GLU A 101 -18.97 -34.50 33.69
N ASN A 102 -19.13 -34.85 34.97
CA ASN A 102 -20.34 -34.52 35.72
C ASN A 102 -20.45 -32.99 35.89
N ASN A 103 -21.58 -32.41 35.48
CA ASN A 103 -21.87 -30.96 35.49
C ASN A 103 -21.16 -30.12 34.42
N TYR A 104 -20.81 -30.70 33.28
CA TYR A 104 -20.31 -29.94 32.12
C TYR A 104 -21.25 -28.76 31.78
N LYS A 105 -20.67 -27.67 31.26
CA LYS A 105 -21.39 -26.51 30.72
C LYS A 105 -20.68 -26.01 29.47
N ASN A 106 -21.45 -25.47 28.51
CA ASN A 106 -20.91 -24.70 27.40
C ASN A 106 -20.18 -23.45 27.92
N PHE A 107 -19.16 -23.03 27.17
CA PHE A 107 -18.32 -21.90 27.55
C PHE A 107 -18.87 -20.57 27.02
N SER A 108 -18.74 -19.55 27.87
CA SER A 108 -18.81 -18.17 27.43
C SER A 108 -17.65 -17.42 28.07
N ILE A 109 -16.94 -16.64 27.26
CA ILE A 109 -15.82 -15.84 27.74
C ILE A 109 -16.35 -14.44 27.98
N SER A 110 -16.50 -14.07 29.25
CA SER A 110 -16.96 -12.74 29.67
C SER A 110 -15.88 -12.05 30.51
N ASN A 111 -15.97 -10.72 30.62
CA ASN A 111 -15.11 -9.91 31.50
C ASN A 111 -13.60 -9.98 31.18
N ILE A 112 -13.26 -10.01 29.89
CA ILE A 112 -11.87 -10.08 29.43
C ILE A 112 -11.18 -8.72 29.29
N GLY A 113 -11.94 -7.62 29.26
CA GLY A 113 -11.45 -6.27 28.95
C GLY A 113 -10.99 -6.12 27.49
N VAL A 114 -10.52 -4.92 27.11
CA VAL A 114 -10.19 -4.58 25.71
C VAL A 114 -8.74 -4.90 25.38
N PHE A 115 -8.51 -5.74 24.36
CA PHE A 115 -7.17 -6.04 23.85
C PHE A 115 -6.70 -4.95 22.88
N LYS A 116 -5.72 -4.15 23.29
CA LYS A 116 -5.23 -3.02 22.47
C LYS A 116 -4.22 -3.43 21.39
N ASN A 117 -3.46 -4.49 21.63
CA ASN A 117 -2.30 -4.88 20.83
C ASN A 117 -2.41 -6.28 20.21
N LEU A 118 -3.56 -6.95 20.37
CA LEU A 118 -3.77 -8.30 19.86
C LEU A 118 -3.83 -8.25 18.33
N LYS A 119 -3.03 -9.07 17.65
CA LYS A 119 -2.96 -9.14 16.18
C LYS A 119 -3.39 -10.51 15.65
N GLY A 120 -3.33 -11.56 16.47
CA GLY A 120 -3.76 -12.90 16.11
C GLY A 120 -4.58 -13.57 17.20
N LEU A 121 -5.63 -14.29 16.80
CA LEU A 121 -6.50 -15.04 17.70
C LEU A 121 -6.82 -16.41 17.12
N ASP A 122 -6.42 -17.45 17.84
CA ASP A 122 -6.65 -18.83 17.44
C ASP A 122 -7.63 -19.46 18.43
N PHE A 123 -8.67 -20.13 17.92
CA PHE A 123 -9.53 -21.03 18.69
C PHE A 123 -9.29 -22.45 18.18
N GLU A 124 -8.84 -23.35 19.06
CA GLU A 124 -8.64 -24.76 18.73
C GLU A 124 -9.54 -25.59 19.62
N PHE A 125 -10.47 -26.34 19.03
CA PHE A 125 -11.35 -27.24 19.74
C PHE A 125 -10.77 -28.64 19.66
N ASN A 126 -10.26 -29.12 20.78
CA ASN A 126 -9.78 -30.49 20.89
C ASN A 126 -10.98 -31.41 21.16
N ASP A 127 -11.08 -32.48 20.36
CA ASP A 127 -12.02 -33.62 20.44
C ASP A 127 -13.27 -33.56 19.53
N GLY A 128 -13.60 -34.74 18.95
CA GLY A 128 -14.51 -34.94 17.82
C GLY A 128 -16.02 -34.78 18.08
N ASP A 129 -16.83 -35.22 17.09
CA ASP A 129 -18.28 -35.14 16.79
C ASP A 129 -19.30 -34.52 17.78
N ASN A 130 -19.06 -34.52 19.09
CA ASN A 130 -19.90 -33.90 20.12
C ASN A 130 -19.10 -32.90 20.95
N SER A 131 -18.81 -31.72 20.42
CA SER A 131 -17.99 -30.69 21.08
C SER A 131 -18.80 -29.79 22.02
N GLN A 132 -18.20 -29.35 23.12
CA GLN A 132 -18.73 -28.25 23.92
C GLN A 132 -18.79 -26.95 23.10
N GLU A 133 -19.87 -26.18 23.28
CA GLU A 133 -20.04 -24.93 22.54
C GLU A 133 -19.29 -23.77 23.21
N LEU A 134 -18.70 -22.90 22.39
CA LEU A 134 -18.15 -21.61 22.79
C LEU A 134 -18.78 -20.49 21.94
N TYR A 135 -19.49 -19.57 22.61
CA TYR A 135 -20.04 -18.37 21.99
C TYR A 135 -18.97 -17.28 21.84
N ILE A 136 -18.42 -17.11 20.63
CA ILE A 136 -17.27 -16.22 20.39
C ILE A 136 -17.63 -14.74 20.26
N HIS A 137 -18.89 -14.40 20.00
CA HIS A 137 -19.34 -13.02 19.76
C HIS A 137 -18.96 -12.05 20.90
N SER A 138 -19.19 -12.50 22.15
CA SER A 138 -18.86 -11.72 23.35
C SER A 138 -17.35 -11.44 23.47
N PHE A 139 -16.51 -12.38 23.07
CA PHE A 139 -15.06 -12.21 23.06
C PHE A 139 -14.63 -11.15 22.04
N LEU A 140 -15.08 -11.32 20.79
CA LEU A 140 -14.64 -10.49 19.66
C LEU A 140 -15.03 -9.02 19.82
N SER A 141 -16.13 -8.72 20.52
CA SER A 141 -16.55 -7.34 20.83
C SER A 141 -15.48 -6.53 21.61
N ASN A 142 -14.51 -7.21 22.22
CA ASN A 142 -13.42 -6.59 22.98
C ASN A 142 -12.06 -6.55 22.23
N VAL A 143 -12.05 -6.89 20.94
CA VAL A 143 -10.85 -6.95 20.10
C VAL A 143 -10.98 -5.96 18.93
N PRO A 144 -10.71 -4.67 19.14
CA PRO A 144 -10.89 -3.63 18.11
C PRO A 144 -9.84 -3.67 17.00
N PHE A 145 -8.67 -4.26 17.28
CA PHE A 145 -7.59 -4.45 16.31
C PHE A 145 -7.26 -5.93 16.27
N ILE A 146 -7.22 -6.52 15.07
CA ILE A 146 -6.76 -7.90 14.85
C ILE A 146 -6.51 -8.12 13.35
N ASN A 147 -5.47 -8.87 13.01
CA ASN A 147 -5.11 -9.18 11.62
C ASN A 147 -5.66 -10.54 11.19
N TYR A 148 -5.74 -11.53 12.07
CA TYR A 148 -6.32 -12.82 11.73
C TYR A 148 -7.07 -13.49 12.89
N ILE A 149 -8.11 -14.24 12.55
CA ILE A 149 -8.85 -15.13 13.44
C ILE A 149 -8.88 -16.51 12.82
N TYR A 150 -8.36 -17.51 13.52
CA TYR A 150 -8.41 -18.90 13.07
C TYR A 150 -9.26 -19.75 14.02
N ILE A 151 -10.12 -20.60 13.45
CA ILE A 151 -11.04 -21.46 14.21
C ILE A 151 -10.92 -22.89 13.70
N TYR A 152 -10.35 -23.76 14.53
CA TYR A 152 -10.09 -25.16 14.22
C TYR A 152 -11.00 -26.07 15.06
N GLY A 153 -11.74 -26.95 14.40
CA GLY A 153 -12.58 -27.96 15.04
C GLY A 153 -13.99 -27.50 15.37
N LEU A 154 -14.77 -28.45 15.88
CA LEU A 154 -16.19 -28.28 16.21
C LEU A 154 -16.33 -27.61 17.58
N GLY A 155 -17.26 -26.67 17.72
CA GLY A 155 -17.63 -26.08 19.02
C GLY A 155 -17.74 -24.56 19.02
N ALA A 156 -17.13 -23.87 18.07
CA ALA A 156 -17.39 -22.43 17.91
C ALA A 156 -18.82 -22.20 17.43
N THR A 157 -19.57 -21.31 18.09
CA THR A 157 -20.94 -20.98 17.69
C THR A 157 -21.18 -19.47 17.72
N ILE A 158 -22.09 -19.02 16.86
CA ILE A 158 -22.62 -17.65 16.89
C ILE A 158 -23.84 -17.66 17.81
N ASP A 159 -23.87 -16.72 18.76
CA ASP A 159 -25.02 -16.54 19.64
C ASP A 159 -26.30 -16.32 18.80
N PRO A 160 -27.32 -17.19 18.90
CA PRO A 160 -28.55 -17.05 18.15
C PRO A 160 -29.27 -15.72 18.37
N SER A 161 -29.06 -15.08 19.53
CA SER A 161 -29.62 -13.76 19.86
C SER A 161 -28.90 -12.61 19.17
N ALA A 162 -27.62 -12.77 18.83
CA ALA A 162 -26.86 -11.77 18.07
C ALA A 162 -27.30 -11.75 16.59
N GLY A 163 -27.70 -12.91 16.06
CA GLY A 163 -28.21 -13.09 14.69
C GLY A 163 -27.15 -12.97 13.59
N ILE A 164 -26.12 -12.12 13.77
CA ILE A 164 -25.01 -11.89 12.85
C ILE A 164 -23.71 -11.68 13.66
N LEU A 165 -22.65 -12.39 13.28
CA LEU A 165 -21.28 -12.09 13.64
C LEU A 165 -20.76 -10.94 12.75
N ASP A 166 -20.97 -9.71 13.18
CA ASP A 166 -20.51 -8.52 12.46
C ASP A 166 -19.07 -8.19 12.85
N LEU A 167 -18.10 -8.47 11.98
CA LEU A 167 -16.69 -8.13 12.19
C LEU A 167 -16.31 -6.80 11.53
N SER A 168 -17.24 -6.06 10.92
CA SER A 168 -16.93 -4.86 10.13
C SER A 168 -16.32 -3.70 10.94
N TYR A 169 -16.42 -3.74 12.27
CA TYR A 169 -15.82 -2.76 13.17
C TYR A 169 -14.31 -3.00 13.41
N ILE A 170 -13.81 -4.19 13.08
CA ILE A 170 -12.41 -4.57 13.32
C ILE A 170 -11.49 -3.77 12.40
N LYS A 171 -10.40 -3.24 12.96
CA LYS A 171 -9.30 -2.63 12.21
C LYS A 171 -8.15 -3.62 12.10
N ALA A 172 -7.54 -3.72 10.92
CA ALA A 172 -6.37 -4.54 10.66
C ALA A 172 -5.25 -3.67 10.08
N ASP A 173 -4.00 -3.98 10.43
CA ASP A 173 -2.82 -3.30 9.85
C ASP A 173 -2.65 -3.70 8.37
N ASN A 174 -3.13 -4.89 8.02
CA ASN A 174 -3.08 -5.51 6.69
C ASN A 174 -4.48 -6.02 6.31
N ASN A 175 -4.58 -6.88 5.29
CA ASN A 175 -5.80 -7.61 4.98
C ASN A 175 -6.17 -8.53 6.17
N PHE A 176 -7.38 -8.36 6.70
CA PHE A 176 -7.91 -9.21 7.76
C PHE A 176 -8.20 -10.62 7.23
N GLU A 177 -7.81 -11.66 7.96
CA GLU A 177 -8.04 -13.06 7.56
C GLU A 177 -8.92 -13.80 8.58
N LEU A 178 -9.99 -14.44 8.11
CA LEU A 178 -10.74 -15.43 8.88
C LEU A 178 -10.53 -16.81 8.25
N GLU A 179 -9.99 -17.74 9.02
CA GLU A 179 -9.90 -19.15 8.64
C GLU A 179 -10.79 -20.00 9.54
N ILE A 180 -11.57 -20.87 8.92
CA ILE A 180 -12.31 -21.93 9.61
C ILE A 180 -11.90 -23.29 9.03
N ASP A 181 -11.60 -24.24 9.90
CA ASP A 181 -11.27 -25.61 9.52
C ASP A 181 -12.06 -26.59 10.38
N SER A 182 -12.79 -27.49 9.73
CA SER A 182 -13.58 -28.52 10.40
C SER A 182 -14.53 -27.93 11.45
N SER A 183 -15.09 -26.75 11.14
CA SER A 183 -15.84 -25.91 12.07
C SER A 183 -17.35 -25.94 11.80
N SER A 184 -18.14 -25.85 12.87
CA SER A 184 -19.60 -25.78 12.82
C SER A 184 -20.16 -24.37 12.97
N ILE A 185 -19.31 -23.34 13.04
CA ILE A 185 -19.70 -21.96 13.34
C ILE A 185 -20.76 -21.38 12.39
N LEU A 186 -20.80 -21.86 11.15
CA LEU A 186 -21.73 -21.41 10.12
C LEU A 186 -22.91 -22.35 9.85
N ASN A 187 -22.97 -23.53 10.48
CA ASN A 187 -23.92 -24.58 10.11
C ASN A 187 -25.38 -24.18 10.35
N ASN A 188 -25.63 -23.33 11.36
CA ASN A 188 -26.98 -22.94 11.78
C ASN A 188 -27.49 -21.63 11.13
N CYS A 189 -26.76 -21.11 10.15
CA CYS A 189 -27.05 -19.82 9.53
C CYS A 189 -28.25 -19.84 8.60
N LYS A 190 -29.19 -18.91 8.81
CA LYS A 190 -30.38 -18.69 7.98
C LYS A 190 -30.22 -17.39 7.19
N GLY A 191 -29.40 -17.43 6.15
CA GLY A 191 -28.96 -16.24 5.40
C GLY A 191 -27.67 -15.67 5.99
N THR A 192 -27.39 -14.40 5.69
CA THR A 192 -26.10 -13.76 6.03
C THR A 192 -25.86 -13.72 7.53
N CYS A 193 -24.77 -14.35 7.95
CA CYS A 193 -24.37 -14.51 9.34
C CYS A 193 -23.03 -13.84 9.66
N ILE A 194 -22.16 -13.65 8.68
CA ILE A 194 -20.85 -13.03 8.91
C ILE A 194 -20.69 -11.83 7.99
N LYS A 195 -20.25 -10.71 8.59
CA LYS A 195 -19.77 -9.53 7.88
C LYS A 195 -18.31 -9.29 8.18
N PHE A 196 -17.57 -8.82 7.18
CA PHE A 196 -16.12 -8.67 7.25
C PHE A 196 -15.70 -7.19 7.24
N PRO A 197 -14.52 -6.85 7.82
CA PRO A 197 -13.82 -5.60 7.51
C PRO A 197 -13.54 -5.47 6.01
N LYS A 198 -13.34 -4.25 5.52
CA LYS A 198 -12.88 -4.03 4.14
C LYS A 198 -11.53 -4.72 3.90
N TYR A 199 -11.35 -5.24 2.69
CA TYR A 199 -10.12 -5.92 2.25
C TYR A 199 -9.82 -7.22 3.01
N SER A 200 -10.87 -7.99 3.32
CA SER A 200 -10.72 -9.24 4.07
C SER A 200 -10.54 -10.48 3.19
N SER A 201 -9.94 -11.50 3.77
CA SER A 201 -9.78 -12.85 3.23
C SER A 201 -10.59 -13.84 4.08
N PHE A 202 -11.27 -14.78 3.42
CA PHE A 202 -11.97 -15.87 4.10
C PHE A 202 -11.52 -17.22 3.55
N ASN A 203 -11.08 -18.11 4.44
CA ASN A 203 -10.69 -19.48 4.14
C ASN A 203 -11.57 -20.45 4.91
N SER A 204 -12.05 -21.49 4.22
CA SER A 204 -12.81 -22.59 4.79
C SER A 204 -12.24 -23.92 4.32
N TYR A 205 -12.10 -24.86 5.27
CA TYR A 205 -11.65 -26.24 5.03
C TYR A 205 -12.58 -27.20 5.76
N TYR A 206 -13.06 -28.25 5.08
CA TYR A 206 -13.83 -29.34 5.71
C TYR A 206 -15.06 -28.87 6.51
N CYS A 207 -15.72 -27.79 6.07
CA CYS A 207 -16.89 -27.21 6.72
C CYS A 207 -18.19 -27.53 5.96
N ALA A 208 -19.35 -27.49 6.60
CA ALA A 208 -20.64 -27.75 5.93
C ALA A 208 -21.60 -26.56 6.11
N PHE A 209 -21.54 -25.58 5.20
CA PHE A 209 -22.33 -24.36 5.30
C PHE A 209 -22.77 -23.78 3.94
N SER A 210 -23.85 -23.01 3.96
CA SER A 210 -24.33 -22.27 2.79
C SER A 210 -23.55 -20.98 2.58
N TYR A 211 -23.13 -20.68 1.35
CA TYR A 211 -22.49 -19.43 0.97
C TYR A 211 -23.36 -18.20 1.23
N ASN A 212 -24.68 -18.36 1.35
CA ASN A 212 -25.58 -17.29 1.79
C ASN A 212 -25.26 -16.79 3.20
N ALA A 213 -24.51 -17.55 4.01
CA ALA A 213 -24.03 -17.14 5.32
C ALA A 213 -22.96 -16.04 5.29
N ILE A 214 -22.35 -15.79 4.13
CA ILE A 214 -21.21 -14.90 3.96
C ILE A 214 -21.64 -13.60 3.28
N ASP A 215 -21.25 -12.45 3.85
CA ASP A 215 -21.31 -11.15 3.16
C ASP A 215 -20.01 -10.91 2.36
N PHE A 216 -20.11 -11.01 1.04
CA PHE A 216 -18.97 -10.85 0.13
C PHE A 216 -18.59 -9.39 -0.16
N SER A 217 -19.36 -8.40 0.32
CA SER A 217 -19.19 -6.98 -0.06
C SER A 217 -17.79 -6.41 0.24
N ASN A 218 -17.13 -6.96 1.25
CA ASN A 218 -15.83 -6.49 1.74
C ASN A 218 -14.68 -7.50 1.53
N LEU A 219 -14.95 -8.67 0.93
CA LEU A 219 -13.94 -9.70 0.68
C LEU A 219 -13.12 -9.36 -0.57
N VAL A 220 -11.81 -9.62 -0.50
CA VAL A 220 -10.88 -9.62 -1.64
C VAL A 220 -10.54 -11.05 -2.07
N TYR A 221 -10.52 -11.98 -1.11
CA TYR A 221 -10.20 -13.38 -1.32
C TYR A 221 -11.22 -14.29 -0.63
N PHE A 222 -11.70 -15.30 -1.36
CA PHE A 222 -12.55 -16.34 -0.82
C PHE A 222 -12.03 -17.73 -1.23
N LYS A 223 -11.77 -18.58 -0.24
CA LYS A 223 -11.36 -19.97 -0.44
C LYS A 223 -12.25 -20.91 0.35
N ASP A 224 -12.76 -21.95 -0.31
CA ASP A 224 -13.55 -23.01 0.29
C ASP A 224 -13.15 -24.37 -0.27
N LEU A 225 -12.68 -25.24 0.61
CA LEU A 225 -12.27 -26.60 0.28
C LEU A 225 -13.09 -27.62 1.06
N TYR A 226 -13.50 -28.69 0.37
CA TYR A 226 -14.17 -29.82 1.02
C TYR A 226 -15.48 -29.42 1.72
N ASN A 227 -16.27 -28.55 1.09
CA ASN A 227 -17.58 -28.19 1.63
C ASN A 227 -18.66 -29.17 1.19
N GLU A 228 -19.24 -29.87 2.15
CA GLU A 228 -20.21 -30.95 1.92
C GLU A 228 -21.65 -30.43 1.72
N HIS A 229 -21.88 -29.11 1.83
CA HIS A 229 -23.21 -28.53 1.65
C HIS A 229 -23.53 -28.33 0.15
N GLU A 230 -24.49 -29.09 -0.37
CA GLU A 230 -24.99 -28.97 -1.75
C GLU A 230 -25.57 -27.57 -2.02
N GLN A 231 -24.99 -26.85 -2.98
CA GLN A 231 -25.42 -25.48 -3.31
C GLN A 231 -24.93 -25.01 -4.68
N ASN A 232 -25.46 -23.89 -5.17
CA ASN A 232 -24.90 -23.18 -6.31
C ASN A 232 -23.72 -22.29 -5.89
N LEU A 233 -22.93 -21.84 -6.86
CA LEU A 233 -21.90 -20.81 -6.66
C LEU A 233 -22.48 -19.53 -6.03
N PRO A 234 -21.71 -18.82 -5.17
CA PRO A 234 -22.20 -17.58 -4.57
C PRO A 234 -22.48 -16.50 -5.61
N ASN A 235 -23.51 -15.68 -5.36
CA ASN A 235 -23.73 -14.48 -6.15
C ASN A 235 -22.73 -13.39 -5.74
N ILE A 236 -21.85 -13.02 -6.66
CA ILE A 236 -20.77 -12.05 -6.43
C ILE A 236 -21.01 -10.69 -7.11
N ASP A 237 -22.22 -10.42 -7.59
CA ASP A 237 -22.55 -9.15 -8.27
C ASP A 237 -22.39 -7.94 -7.33
N ASN A 238 -22.63 -8.15 -6.03
CA ASN A 238 -22.48 -7.14 -4.97
C ASN A 238 -21.14 -7.23 -4.23
N ALA A 239 -20.10 -7.85 -4.82
CA ALA A 239 -18.79 -8.06 -4.20
C ALA A 239 -17.67 -7.30 -4.94
N PRO A 240 -17.69 -5.95 -4.98
CA PRO A 240 -16.84 -5.16 -5.87
C PRO A 240 -15.33 -5.27 -5.59
N LEU A 241 -14.95 -5.68 -4.37
CA LEU A 241 -13.55 -5.87 -3.97
C LEU A 241 -13.03 -7.27 -4.25
N LEU A 242 -13.91 -8.24 -4.50
CA LEU A 242 -13.54 -9.64 -4.65
C LEU A 242 -12.76 -9.83 -5.94
N ASP A 243 -11.54 -10.35 -5.79
CA ASP A 243 -10.55 -10.48 -6.86
C ASP A 243 -10.17 -11.95 -7.13
N GLU A 244 -10.20 -12.77 -6.08
CA GLU A 244 -9.80 -14.17 -6.13
C GLU A 244 -10.83 -15.09 -5.45
N ILE A 245 -11.24 -16.15 -6.16
CA ILE A 245 -12.09 -17.24 -5.65
C ILE A 245 -11.42 -18.59 -5.89
N TYR A 246 -11.35 -19.40 -4.84
CA TYR A 246 -10.93 -20.79 -4.90
C TYR A 246 -11.98 -21.70 -4.25
N ILE A 247 -12.76 -22.43 -5.03
CA ILE A 247 -13.73 -23.41 -4.54
C ILE A 247 -13.38 -24.76 -5.14
N SER A 248 -13.04 -25.75 -4.31
CA SER A 248 -12.64 -27.06 -4.81
C SER A 248 -13.03 -28.19 -3.87
N TYR A 249 -13.18 -29.39 -4.43
CA TYR A 249 -13.55 -30.60 -3.69
C TYR A 249 -14.85 -30.44 -2.89
N SER A 250 -15.76 -29.56 -3.35
CA SER A 250 -17.00 -29.19 -2.65
C SER A 250 -18.23 -29.59 -3.48
N VAL A 251 -19.38 -29.72 -2.82
CA VAL A 251 -20.65 -30.11 -3.47
C VAL A 251 -21.33 -28.89 -4.08
N VAL A 252 -20.66 -28.29 -5.07
CA VAL A 252 -21.19 -27.12 -5.79
C VAL A 252 -21.70 -27.53 -7.16
N VAL A 253 -22.97 -27.26 -7.44
CA VAL A 253 -23.71 -27.66 -8.64
C VAL A 253 -24.15 -26.45 -9.48
N GLY A 254 -24.69 -26.71 -10.68
CA GLY A 254 -25.29 -25.67 -11.54
C GLY A 254 -24.32 -24.96 -12.48
N ASP A 255 -24.77 -23.82 -13.01
CA ASP A 255 -24.03 -22.99 -13.96
C ASP A 255 -22.93 -22.18 -13.28
N ILE A 256 -21.88 -21.84 -14.04
CA ILE A 256 -20.90 -20.82 -13.66
C ILE A 256 -21.39 -19.46 -14.20
N PRO A 257 -21.74 -18.48 -13.35
CA PRO A 257 -22.25 -17.19 -13.82
C PRO A 257 -21.21 -16.34 -14.57
N GLU A 258 -21.64 -15.50 -15.50
CA GLU A 258 -20.75 -14.59 -16.26
C GLU A 258 -20.02 -13.59 -15.35
N SER A 259 -20.57 -13.25 -14.17
CA SER A 259 -19.91 -12.35 -13.22
C SER A 259 -18.58 -12.90 -12.67
N TYR A 260 -18.33 -14.21 -12.76
CA TYR A 260 -17.06 -14.82 -12.37
C TYR A 260 -15.92 -14.50 -13.35
N CYS A 261 -16.24 -14.07 -14.57
CA CYS A 261 -15.26 -13.65 -15.56
C CYS A 261 -14.44 -12.42 -15.13
N ARG A 262 -14.93 -11.63 -14.16
CA ARG A 262 -14.25 -10.41 -13.69
C ARG A 262 -13.10 -10.68 -12.71
N LEU A 263 -13.04 -11.88 -12.14
CA LEU A 263 -12.06 -12.26 -11.12
C LEU A 263 -10.70 -12.49 -11.75
N ASN A 264 -9.64 -11.90 -11.19
CA ASN A 264 -8.28 -12.07 -11.70
C ASN A 264 -7.75 -13.48 -11.48
N LYS A 265 -8.23 -14.16 -10.44
CA LYS A 265 -7.90 -15.56 -10.18
C LYS A 265 -9.16 -16.34 -9.84
N LEU A 266 -9.37 -17.41 -10.59
CA LEU A 266 -10.52 -18.27 -10.44
C LEU A 266 -10.06 -19.73 -10.41
N ASN A 267 -10.55 -20.48 -9.44
CA ASN A 267 -10.39 -21.92 -9.38
C ASN A 267 -11.69 -22.55 -8.87
N LEU A 268 -12.35 -23.33 -9.72
CA LEU A 268 -13.63 -24.01 -9.46
C LEU A 268 -13.53 -25.52 -9.74
N ARG A 269 -12.32 -26.09 -9.64
CA ARG A 269 -12.04 -27.47 -10.05
C ARG A 269 -12.53 -28.50 -9.02
N ASN A 270 -12.74 -29.75 -9.46
CA ASN A 270 -13.13 -30.86 -8.59
C ASN A 270 -14.40 -30.57 -7.77
N ASN A 271 -15.42 -29.95 -8.35
CA ASN A 271 -16.74 -29.83 -7.72
C ASN A 271 -17.75 -30.70 -8.49
N GLU A 272 -19.04 -30.42 -8.34
CA GLU A 272 -20.14 -31.11 -9.02
C GLU A 272 -20.86 -30.20 -10.03
N LEU A 273 -20.14 -29.21 -10.59
CA LEU A 273 -20.73 -28.25 -11.53
C LEU A 273 -21.18 -28.96 -12.81
N ASP A 274 -22.48 -29.12 -12.94
CA ASP A 274 -23.16 -29.88 -13.98
C ASP A 274 -23.96 -29.00 -14.95
N GLY A 275 -23.82 -27.68 -14.83
CA GLY A 275 -24.39 -26.70 -15.76
C GLY A 275 -23.44 -26.34 -16.90
N THR A 276 -23.42 -25.05 -17.24
CA THR A 276 -22.64 -24.47 -18.33
C THR A 276 -21.55 -23.51 -17.83
N VAL A 277 -20.49 -23.38 -18.62
CA VAL A 277 -19.44 -22.36 -18.37
C VAL A 277 -19.72 -21.08 -19.16
N PRO A 278 -19.36 -19.88 -18.63
CA PRO A 278 -19.55 -18.59 -19.27
C PRO A 278 -18.63 -18.40 -20.47
N SER A 279 -18.93 -17.38 -21.27
CA SER A 279 -18.25 -17.16 -22.56
C SER A 279 -16.74 -16.93 -22.41
N CYS A 280 -16.32 -16.29 -21.32
CA CYS A 280 -14.91 -16.10 -21.00
C CYS A 280 -14.14 -17.42 -20.78
N ILE A 281 -14.76 -18.45 -20.21
CA ILE A 281 -14.10 -19.76 -19.98
C ILE A 281 -14.12 -20.59 -21.27
N GLN A 282 -15.21 -20.53 -22.05
CA GLN A 282 -15.26 -21.14 -23.39
C GLN A 282 -14.14 -20.60 -24.29
N CYS A 283 -13.83 -19.31 -24.13
CA CYS A 283 -12.76 -18.63 -24.85
C CYS A 283 -11.36 -19.23 -24.66
N LEU A 284 -11.11 -19.84 -23.50
CA LEU A 284 -9.83 -20.47 -23.19
C LEU A 284 -9.68 -21.87 -23.81
N GLY A 285 -10.81 -22.51 -24.14
CA GLY A 285 -10.85 -23.93 -24.52
C GLY A 285 -10.48 -24.87 -23.38
N GLY A 286 -10.69 -26.17 -23.59
CA GLY A 286 -10.55 -27.23 -22.60
C GLY A 286 -9.13 -27.43 -22.05
N VAL A 287 -8.10 -27.01 -22.78
CA VAL A 287 -6.70 -27.15 -22.35
C VAL A 287 -6.36 -26.14 -21.25
N LYS A 288 -6.69 -24.85 -21.45
CA LYS A 288 -6.40 -23.78 -20.47
C LYS A 288 -7.54 -23.57 -19.48
N GLY A 289 -8.77 -23.44 -19.98
CA GLY A 289 -9.95 -23.27 -19.13
C GLY A 289 -10.22 -24.51 -18.28
N GLY A 290 -9.75 -25.68 -18.70
CA GLY A 290 -9.80 -26.91 -17.92
C GLY A 290 -9.08 -26.81 -16.57
N ASP A 291 -7.97 -26.06 -16.47
CA ASP A 291 -7.26 -25.89 -15.20
C ASP A 291 -8.07 -25.09 -14.16
N ILE A 292 -9.05 -24.31 -14.63
CA ILE A 292 -9.96 -23.52 -13.80
C ILE A 292 -11.14 -24.38 -13.33
N VAL A 293 -11.76 -25.15 -14.23
CA VAL A 293 -13.08 -25.75 -13.98
C VAL A 293 -13.15 -27.27 -14.16
N LEU A 294 -12.07 -27.99 -14.42
CA LEU A 294 -12.10 -29.46 -14.56
C LEU A 294 -11.30 -30.14 -13.45
N PRO A 295 -11.71 -31.35 -13.02
CA PRO A 295 -12.86 -32.14 -13.48
C PRO A 295 -14.17 -31.68 -12.83
N ASN A 296 -15.12 -31.22 -13.65
CA ASN A 296 -16.53 -31.02 -13.30
C ASN A 296 -17.39 -31.58 -14.46
N PRO A 297 -18.60 -32.11 -14.20
CA PRO A 297 -19.47 -32.70 -15.22
C PRO A 297 -20.22 -31.66 -16.10
N LEU A 298 -19.53 -30.64 -16.59
CA LEU A 298 -20.10 -29.49 -17.32
C LEU A 298 -20.71 -29.91 -18.68
N LEU A 299 -21.89 -29.38 -19.02
CA LEU A 299 -22.66 -29.74 -20.21
C LEU A 299 -22.02 -29.29 -21.53
N ASN A 300 -21.42 -28.10 -21.52
CA ASN A 300 -20.91 -27.43 -22.73
C ASN A 300 -19.39 -27.31 -22.77
N PHE A 301 -18.67 -27.93 -21.82
CA PHE A 301 -17.24 -27.74 -21.67
C PHE A 301 -16.55 -29.01 -21.15
N ASN A 302 -15.48 -29.42 -21.81
CA ASN A 302 -14.67 -30.55 -21.39
C ASN A 302 -13.21 -30.35 -21.85
N LYS A 303 -12.33 -31.30 -21.50
CA LYS A 303 -10.89 -31.21 -21.80
C LYS A 303 -10.56 -31.10 -23.30
N THR A 304 -11.46 -31.53 -24.16
CA THR A 304 -11.31 -31.50 -25.63
C THR A 304 -12.04 -30.33 -26.29
N SER A 305 -12.72 -29.46 -25.52
CA SER A 305 -13.38 -28.28 -26.07
C SER A 305 -12.35 -27.37 -26.76
N GLU A 306 -12.57 -27.07 -28.03
CA GLU A 306 -11.76 -26.07 -28.75
C GLU A 306 -12.07 -24.66 -28.22
N PRO A 307 -11.11 -23.72 -28.22
CA PRO A 307 -11.37 -22.32 -27.88
C PRO A 307 -12.49 -21.72 -28.73
N TYR A 308 -13.53 -21.18 -28.08
CA TYR A 308 -14.67 -20.56 -28.73
C TYR A 308 -15.01 -19.22 -28.08
N CYS A 309 -14.90 -18.13 -28.85
CA CYS A 309 -15.02 -16.75 -28.37
C CYS A 309 -16.08 -15.94 -29.11
N PRO A 310 -17.38 -16.24 -28.94
CA PRO A 310 -18.43 -15.58 -29.71
C PRO A 310 -18.58 -14.09 -29.40
N ASN A 311 -18.30 -13.69 -28.16
CA ASN A 311 -18.49 -12.33 -27.66
C ASN A 311 -17.18 -11.56 -27.51
N PHE A 312 -16.07 -12.04 -28.10
CA PHE A 312 -14.81 -11.29 -28.05
C PHE A 312 -14.98 -9.94 -28.73
N LYS A 313 -14.69 -8.88 -28.00
CA LYS A 313 -14.80 -7.51 -28.49
C LYS A 313 -13.82 -6.62 -27.76
N ILE A 314 -13.18 -5.72 -28.50
CA ILE A 314 -12.39 -4.61 -27.97
C ILE A 314 -13.15 -3.33 -28.27
N ASP A 315 -13.31 -2.46 -27.27
CA ASP A 315 -13.88 -1.15 -27.48
C ASP A 315 -12.94 -0.28 -28.31
N GLN A 316 -13.50 0.63 -29.10
CA GLN A 316 -12.72 1.42 -30.05
C GLN A 316 -11.80 2.45 -29.37
N ASN A 317 -12.07 2.79 -28.12
CA ASN A 317 -11.33 3.81 -27.38
C ASN A 317 -10.32 3.15 -26.45
N TYR A 318 -9.06 3.57 -26.57
CA TYR A 318 -7.97 3.18 -25.68
C TYR A 318 -7.00 4.35 -25.52
N THR A 319 -6.19 4.32 -24.46
CA THR A 319 -5.16 5.34 -24.27
C THR A 319 -4.08 5.16 -25.34
N ASN A 320 -3.90 6.17 -26.20
CA ASN A 320 -2.95 6.11 -27.32
C ASN A 320 -1.74 7.04 -27.13
N LEU A 321 -1.67 7.76 -26.01
CA LEU A 321 -0.55 8.60 -25.64
C LEU A 321 0.09 8.04 -24.38
N VAL A 322 1.38 7.71 -24.45
CA VAL A 322 2.10 6.97 -23.40
C VAL A 322 3.43 7.64 -23.02
N ALA A 323 3.91 7.40 -21.81
CA ALA A 323 5.18 7.91 -21.33
C ALA A 323 6.39 7.30 -22.05
N THR A 324 7.49 8.05 -22.16
CA THR A 324 8.72 7.62 -22.83
C THR A 324 9.63 6.73 -21.98
N ASP A 325 9.39 6.68 -20.66
CA ASP A 325 10.20 5.96 -19.66
C ASP A 325 9.88 4.46 -19.54
N GLY A 326 8.90 3.97 -20.32
CA GLY A 326 8.45 2.57 -20.29
C GLY A 326 7.50 2.22 -19.16
N THR A 327 7.06 3.20 -18.37
CA THR A 327 5.96 3.02 -17.39
C THR A 327 4.59 3.17 -18.04
N GLY A 328 4.55 3.77 -19.23
CA GLY A 328 3.35 3.99 -20.02
C GLY A 328 2.61 2.68 -20.36
N LYS A 329 1.29 2.70 -20.20
CA LYS A 329 0.42 1.57 -20.52
C LYS A 329 -0.68 2.00 -21.48
N ILE A 330 -0.96 1.17 -22.48
CA ILE A 330 -2.21 1.28 -23.25
C ILE A 330 -3.29 0.53 -22.47
N ILE A 331 -4.34 1.24 -22.06
CA ILE A 331 -5.47 0.65 -21.36
C ILE A 331 -6.57 0.39 -22.38
N ILE A 332 -6.96 -0.87 -22.51
CA ILE A 332 -8.04 -1.33 -23.38
C ILE A 332 -9.21 -1.84 -22.54
N THR A 333 -10.43 -1.60 -23.02
CA THR A 333 -11.65 -2.19 -22.47
C THR A 333 -12.34 -3.05 -23.51
N GLY A 334 -13.17 -3.99 -23.06
CA GLY A 334 -13.89 -4.89 -23.96
C GLY A 334 -14.58 -6.03 -23.23
N THR A 335 -14.77 -7.13 -23.95
CA THR A 335 -15.42 -8.35 -23.46
C THR A 335 -14.60 -9.56 -23.89
N ASN A 336 -14.42 -10.51 -22.96
CA ASN A 336 -13.61 -11.72 -23.12
C ASN A 336 -12.15 -11.48 -23.52
N LEU A 337 -11.56 -10.41 -23.01
CA LEU A 337 -10.15 -10.06 -23.26
C LEU A 337 -9.16 -11.08 -22.67
N GLY A 338 -9.58 -11.81 -21.64
CA GLY A 338 -8.80 -12.84 -20.95
C GLY A 338 -8.23 -12.47 -19.59
N TRP A 339 -7.46 -13.42 -19.05
CA TRP A 339 -6.81 -13.33 -17.72
C TRP A 339 -5.31 -13.10 -17.81
N ASP A 340 -4.65 -13.62 -18.84
CA ASP A 340 -3.21 -13.53 -18.99
C ASP A 340 -2.76 -13.42 -20.47
N GLY A 341 -1.53 -12.97 -20.65
CA GLY A 341 -0.89 -12.87 -21.96
C GLY A 341 0.47 -12.20 -21.90
N ASN A 342 1.36 -12.53 -22.83
CA ASN A 342 2.68 -11.89 -22.90
C ASN A 342 2.52 -10.39 -23.17
N GLY A 343 2.94 -9.56 -22.22
CA GLY A 343 2.82 -8.10 -22.30
C GLY A 343 1.43 -7.55 -21.95
N LEU A 344 0.52 -8.40 -21.47
CA LEU A 344 -0.80 -8.03 -20.99
C LEU A 344 -0.85 -8.16 -19.47
N THR A 345 -1.42 -7.16 -18.80
CA THR A 345 -1.69 -7.18 -17.36
C THR A 345 -3.17 -6.92 -17.14
N PRO A 346 -3.93 -7.85 -16.53
CA PRO A 346 -5.32 -7.60 -16.20
C PRO A 346 -5.42 -6.50 -15.14
N ILE A 347 -6.28 -5.50 -15.40
CA ILE A 347 -6.76 -4.57 -14.37
C ILE A 347 -8.08 -5.10 -13.82
N ILE A 348 -8.97 -5.50 -14.72
CA ILE A 348 -10.18 -6.27 -14.43
C ILE A 348 -10.20 -7.40 -15.45
N ALA A 349 -10.06 -8.64 -15.00
CA ALA A 349 -10.03 -9.79 -15.91
C ALA A 349 -11.21 -9.75 -16.90
N ASN A 350 -10.92 -10.19 -18.13
CA ASN A 350 -11.83 -10.24 -19.27
C ASN A 350 -12.45 -8.93 -19.78
N SER A 351 -12.32 -7.81 -19.07
CA SER A 351 -12.99 -6.55 -19.44
C SER A 351 -12.06 -5.34 -19.53
N LYS A 352 -10.93 -5.34 -18.82
CA LYS A 352 -9.97 -4.24 -18.83
C LYS A 352 -8.54 -4.74 -18.67
N LEU A 353 -7.74 -4.58 -19.72
CA LEU A 353 -6.32 -4.98 -19.73
C LEU A 353 -5.42 -3.76 -19.94
N ALA A 354 -4.20 -3.85 -19.41
CA ALA A 354 -3.11 -2.95 -19.71
C ALA A 354 -2.08 -3.64 -20.59
N ILE A 355 -1.66 -2.97 -21.66
CA ILE A 355 -0.54 -3.38 -22.51
C ILE A 355 0.67 -2.54 -22.10
N THR A 356 1.74 -3.20 -21.66
CA THR A 356 2.98 -2.52 -21.28
C THR A 356 3.71 -2.06 -22.55
N ILE A 357 4.03 -0.76 -22.61
CA ILE A 357 4.79 -0.19 -23.72
C ILE A 357 6.25 -0.01 -23.29
N PRO A 358 7.24 -0.48 -24.08
CA PRO A 358 8.65 -0.29 -23.74
C PRO A 358 9.05 1.19 -23.80
N LYS A 359 10.26 1.49 -23.30
CA LYS A 359 10.90 2.80 -23.49
C LYS A 359 11.01 3.15 -24.97
N GLY A 360 10.73 4.40 -25.32
CA GLY A 360 10.85 4.88 -26.69
C GLY A 360 10.33 6.29 -26.88
N VAL A 361 10.37 6.77 -28.13
CA VAL A 361 9.97 8.14 -28.51
C VAL A 361 9.28 8.18 -29.87
N GLY A 362 8.60 9.29 -30.15
CA GLY A 362 7.97 9.60 -31.43
C GLY A 362 6.51 9.20 -31.55
N THR A 363 5.95 9.39 -32.75
CA THR A 363 4.52 9.15 -33.06
C THR A 363 4.31 7.94 -33.96
N ASN A 364 3.04 7.54 -34.14
CA ASN A 364 2.61 6.51 -35.11
C ASN A 364 3.32 5.16 -34.91
N LYS A 365 3.55 4.80 -33.65
CA LYS A 365 4.05 3.48 -33.28
C LYS A 365 2.89 2.50 -33.27
N SER A 366 3.22 1.22 -33.38
CA SER A 366 2.24 0.15 -33.30
C SER A 366 2.78 -1.01 -32.48
N ILE A 367 1.92 -1.64 -31.70
CA ILE A 367 2.21 -2.91 -31.02
C ILE A 367 1.18 -3.95 -31.41
N ASN A 368 1.66 -5.15 -31.72
CA ASN A 368 0.79 -6.30 -32.01
C ASN A 368 0.62 -7.11 -30.72
N VAL A 369 -0.63 -7.38 -30.39
CA VAL A 369 -1.02 -8.13 -29.19
C VAL A 369 -1.86 -9.32 -29.62
N THR A 370 -1.47 -10.51 -29.18
CA THR A 370 -2.24 -11.73 -29.36
C THR A 370 -3.07 -11.97 -28.11
N PHE A 371 -4.39 -12.06 -28.27
CA PHE A 371 -5.32 -12.36 -27.19
C PHE A 371 -5.43 -13.87 -26.94
N GLN A 372 -6.04 -14.24 -25.81
CA GLN A 372 -6.19 -15.64 -25.40
C GLN A 372 -6.88 -16.54 -26.43
N ASN A 373 -7.71 -15.95 -27.29
CA ASN A 373 -8.43 -16.62 -28.36
C ASN A 373 -7.58 -16.80 -29.64
N GLY A 374 -6.31 -16.39 -29.62
CA GLY A 374 -5.39 -16.41 -30.76
C GLY A 374 -5.54 -15.21 -31.70
N GLU A 375 -6.46 -14.29 -31.44
CA GLU A 375 -6.69 -13.12 -32.28
C GLU A 375 -5.56 -12.10 -32.12
N LEU A 376 -4.99 -11.69 -33.24
CA LEU A 376 -3.94 -10.67 -33.30
C LEU A 376 -4.56 -9.30 -33.58
N ARG A 377 -4.29 -8.32 -32.71
CA ARG A 377 -4.69 -6.92 -32.92
C ARG A 377 -3.50 -5.99 -32.86
N THR A 378 -3.56 -4.94 -33.67
CA THR A 378 -2.56 -3.88 -33.71
C THR A 378 -3.12 -2.65 -33.02
N PHE A 379 -2.40 -2.16 -32.02
CA PHE A 379 -2.71 -0.92 -31.31
C PHE A 379 -1.73 0.16 -31.72
N ASN A 380 -2.26 1.29 -32.17
CA ASN A 380 -1.45 2.43 -32.58
C ASN A 380 -1.32 3.40 -31.43
N TYR A 381 -0.11 3.86 -31.16
CA TYR A 381 0.17 4.78 -30.07
C TYR A 381 1.26 5.77 -30.45
N SER A 382 1.36 6.83 -29.66
CA SER A 382 2.41 7.83 -29.72
C SER A 382 2.95 8.03 -28.32
N TYR A 383 4.23 8.36 -28.22
CA TYR A 383 4.81 8.80 -26.97
C TYR A 383 4.45 10.27 -26.72
N ILE A 384 4.31 10.67 -25.46
CA ILE A 384 4.14 12.08 -25.09
C ILE A 384 5.24 12.94 -25.75
N PRO A 385 4.91 14.12 -26.29
CA PRO A 385 5.93 15.03 -26.82
C PRO A 385 6.82 15.54 -25.69
N PRO A 386 8.06 15.96 -25.99
CA PRO A 386 8.93 16.51 -24.98
C PRO A 386 8.33 17.79 -24.38
N PHE A 387 8.36 17.90 -23.05
CA PHE A 387 7.91 19.07 -22.29
C PHE A 387 9.01 19.47 -21.32
N ILE A 388 9.47 20.71 -21.42
CA ILE A 388 10.56 21.22 -20.59
C ILE A 388 9.96 22.00 -19.41
N LYS A 389 10.29 21.58 -18.19
CA LYS A 389 9.74 22.13 -16.94
C LYS A 389 10.70 23.09 -16.26
N SER A 390 11.97 22.70 -16.16
CA SER A 390 13.00 23.46 -15.45
C SER A 390 14.40 23.05 -15.90
N TYR A 391 15.42 23.78 -15.45
CA TYR A 391 16.82 23.39 -15.56
C TYR A 391 17.50 23.42 -14.19
N ALA A 392 18.68 22.84 -14.06
CA ALA A 392 19.53 22.97 -12.88
C ALA A 392 21.01 22.82 -13.27
N ILE A 393 21.89 23.12 -12.31
CA ILE A 393 23.32 22.78 -12.42
C ILE A 393 23.65 21.90 -11.22
N ILE A 394 24.02 20.65 -11.48
CA ILE A 394 24.36 19.68 -10.44
C ILE A 394 25.85 19.33 -10.52
N GLU A 395 26.41 18.84 -9.41
CA GLU A 395 27.79 18.37 -9.36
C GLU A 395 27.80 16.90 -8.96
N LEU A 396 28.35 16.05 -9.84
CA LEU A 396 28.49 14.62 -9.63
C LEU A 396 29.96 14.25 -9.81
N PHE A 397 30.55 13.61 -8.79
CA PHE A 397 31.95 13.18 -8.81
C PHE A 397 32.94 14.32 -9.14
N GLY A 398 32.67 15.53 -8.64
CA GLY A 398 33.49 16.73 -8.89
C GLY A 398 33.34 17.32 -10.30
N GLN A 399 32.38 16.84 -11.10
CA GLN A 399 32.07 17.36 -12.42
C GLN A 399 30.71 18.04 -12.41
N LYS A 400 30.62 19.21 -13.05
CA LYS A 400 29.37 19.97 -13.16
C LYS A 400 28.60 19.57 -14.42
N TYR A 401 27.30 19.38 -14.26
CA TYR A 401 26.37 19.06 -15.33
C TYR A 401 25.28 20.12 -15.38
N PHE A 402 24.95 20.56 -16.59
CA PHE A 402 23.73 21.31 -16.85
C PHE A 402 22.62 20.31 -17.13
N THR A 403 21.54 20.38 -16.36
CA THR A 403 20.42 19.43 -16.49
C THR A 403 19.14 20.14 -16.89
N ILE A 404 18.31 19.42 -17.63
CA ILE A 404 16.95 19.85 -17.98
C ILE A 404 16.00 18.78 -17.46
N ASN A 405 14.98 19.20 -16.72
CA ASN A 405 13.94 18.33 -16.19
C ASN A 405 12.64 18.57 -16.94
N GLY A 406 11.87 17.51 -17.14
CA GLY A 406 10.67 17.54 -17.96
C GLY A 406 10.16 16.16 -18.31
N THR A 407 9.24 16.04 -19.26
CA THR A 407 8.70 14.75 -19.71
C THR A 407 8.99 14.53 -21.19
N GLY A 408 8.81 13.31 -21.71
CA GLY A 408 8.88 13.04 -23.15
C GLY A 408 10.30 13.03 -23.74
N PHE A 409 11.32 12.95 -22.90
CA PHE A 409 12.70 12.73 -23.31
C PHE A 409 12.98 11.26 -23.64
N ASP A 410 14.00 11.02 -24.45
CA ASP A 410 14.47 9.69 -24.83
C ASP A 410 15.34 9.09 -23.71
N PHE A 411 15.00 7.89 -23.26
CA PHE A 411 15.70 7.16 -22.21
C PHE A 411 16.73 6.15 -22.75
N ASN A 412 16.70 5.86 -24.05
CA ASN A 412 17.60 4.92 -24.72
C ASN A 412 18.69 5.64 -25.52
N ASP A 413 18.33 6.75 -26.17
CA ASP A 413 19.21 7.51 -27.04
C ASP A 413 19.38 8.95 -26.53
N SER A 414 20.32 9.67 -27.15
CA SER A 414 20.60 11.07 -26.85
C SER A 414 19.45 12.00 -27.23
N ASN A 415 19.32 13.12 -26.52
CA ASN A 415 18.26 14.10 -26.72
C ASN A 415 18.78 15.36 -27.44
N ASN A 416 18.12 15.81 -28.51
CA ASN A 416 18.51 17.02 -29.21
C ASN A 416 17.77 18.24 -28.64
N ILE A 417 18.53 19.15 -28.03
CA ILE A 417 18.03 20.36 -27.37
C ILE A 417 18.56 21.58 -28.11
N THR A 418 17.70 22.56 -28.35
CA THR A 418 18.08 23.84 -28.94
C THR A 418 18.10 24.92 -27.86
N ILE A 419 19.26 25.48 -27.58
CA ILE A 419 19.47 26.58 -26.63
C ILE A 419 19.84 27.84 -27.39
N ASN A 420 19.04 28.91 -27.29
CA ASN A 420 19.22 30.17 -28.04
C ASN A 420 19.44 29.95 -29.56
N GLY A 421 18.71 28.99 -30.15
CA GLY A 421 18.83 28.63 -31.57
C GLY A 421 19.99 27.70 -31.92
N GLN A 422 20.90 27.39 -30.98
CA GLN A 422 21.98 26.42 -31.18
C GLN A 422 21.55 25.01 -30.74
N GLN A 423 21.65 24.03 -31.63
CA GLN A 423 21.36 22.63 -31.32
C GLN A 423 22.54 21.97 -30.57
N ILE A 424 22.23 21.24 -29.51
CA ILE A 424 23.14 20.57 -28.60
C ILE A 424 22.56 19.19 -28.28
N THR A 425 23.43 18.20 -28.17
CA THR A 425 23.04 16.81 -27.86
C THR A 425 23.28 16.53 -26.38
N PHE A 426 22.20 16.27 -25.64
CA PHE A 426 22.23 15.83 -24.25
C PHE A 426 22.28 14.31 -24.20
N PHE A 427 22.72 13.75 -23.06
CA PHE A 427 22.66 12.31 -22.83
C PHE A 427 21.21 11.80 -22.81
N ASN A 428 21.07 10.47 -22.77
CA ASN A 428 19.78 9.84 -22.55
C ASN A 428 19.21 10.25 -21.19
N ALA A 429 17.90 10.27 -21.09
CA ALA A 429 17.21 10.65 -19.88
C ALA A 429 17.45 9.63 -18.76
N LEU A 430 17.56 10.15 -17.54
CA LEU A 430 17.65 9.42 -16.28
C LEU A 430 16.36 9.67 -15.47
N GLY A 431 15.99 8.73 -14.59
CA GLY A 431 14.73 8.75 -13.82
C GLY A 431 13.59 7.97 -14.49
N GLY A 432 12.31 8.25 -14.14
CA GLY A 432 11.14 7.70 -14.86
C GLY A 432 10.11 6.90 -14.03
N GLY A 433 9.42 7.55 -13.09
CA GLY A 433 8.28 6.93 -12.37
C GLY A 433 7.14 7.90 -12.11
N ASP A 434 7.41 9.22 -12.12
CA ASP A 434 6.38 10.27 -12.19
C ASP A 434 6.22 10.83 -13.63
N ASN A 435 6.73 10.12 -14.65
CA ASN A 435 6.91 10.58 -16.04
C ASN A 435 7.93 11.72 -16.24
N ASP A 436 8.44 12.33 -15.16
CA ASP A 436 9.54 13.30 -15.22
C ASP A 436 10.88 12.56 -15.44
N GLY A 437 11.62 12.98 -16.48
CA GLY A 437 12.97 12.58 -16.81
C GLY A 437 13.94 13.76 -16.73
N MET A 438 15.18 13.46 -16.38
CA MET A 438 16.29 14.41 -16.34
C MET A 438 17.28 14.06 -17.45
N ILE A 439 17.59 15.02 -18.31
CA ILE A 439 18.69 14.90 -19.28
C ILE A 439 19.85 15.77 -18.84
N GLU A 440 21.08 15.31 -19.08
CA GLU A 440 22.29 16.00 -18.62
C GLU A 440 23.25 16.30 -19.78
N LEU A 441 24.03 17.35 -19.60
CA LEU A 441 25.09 17.81 -20.50
C LEU A 441 26.29 18.23 -19.63
N TYR A 442 27.51 17.90 -20.05
CA TYR A 442 28.69 18.42 -19.37
C TYR A 442 28.69 19.95 -19.41
N PHE A 443 28.89 20.60 -18.27
CA PHE A 443 28.79 22.06 -18.18
C PHE A 443 29.79 22.79 -19.10
N ILE A 444 30.93 22.16 -19.43
CA ILE A 444 31.92 22.71 -20.37
C ILE A 444 31.42 22.78 -21.82
N GLU A 445 30.39 21.99 -22.16
CA GLU A 445 29.77 21.95 -23.49
C GLU A 445 28.58 22.92 -23.61
N LEU A 446 28.18 23.57 -22.50
CA LEU A 446 27.12 24.56 -22.49
C LEU A 446 27.56 25.81 -23.29
N PRO A 447 26.72 26.34 -24.20
CA PRO A 447 27.00 27.61 -24.87
C PRO A 447 27.15 28.73 -23.84
N ASN A 448 27.89 29.77 -24.21
CA ASN A 448 28.14 30.88 -23.30
C ASN A 448 26.83 31.65 -23.02
N LEU A 449 26.19 31.35 -21.88
CA LEU A 449 25.00 32.03 -21.41
C LEU A 449 25.42 33.20 -20.50
N ALA A 450 24.94 34.41 -20.81
CA ALA A 450 25.18 35.55 -19.94
C ALA A 450 24.44 35.34 -18.60
N THR A 451 25.16 35.43 -17.50
CA THR A 451 24.57 35.32 -16.15
C THR A 451 23.50 36.40 -15.97
N GLU A 452 22.40 36.03 -15.33
CA GLU A 452 21.24 36.88 -15.11
C GLU A 452 20.62 37.40 -16.42
N SER A 453 20.48 36.53 -17.42
CA SER A 453 19.82 36.86 -18.68
C SER A 453 18.85 35.77 -19.13
N ASN A 454 17.89 36.15 -19.99
CA ASN A 454 16.97 35.19 -20.57
C ASN A 454 17.68 34.31 -21.60
N PHE A 455 17.33 33.03 -21.62
CA PHE A 455 17.69 32.10 -22.69
C PHE A 455 16.48 31.25 -23.05
N THR A 456 16.41 30.84 -24.32
CA THR A 456 15.34 29.96 -24.79
C THR A 456 15.82 28.53 -24.91
N VAL A 457 14.92 27.59 -24.63
CA VAL A 457 15.16 26.15 -24.72
C VAL A 457 13.99 25.49 -25.43
N SER A 458 14.28 24.63 -26.40
CA SER A 458 13.32 23.70 -27.00
C SER A 458 13.97 22.34 -27.23
N ALA A 459 13.17 21.30 -27.40
CA ALA A 459 13.63 19.93 -27.63
C ALA A 459 13.03 19.36 -28.92
N LEU A 460 13.81 18.55 -29.63
CA LEU A 460 13.37 17.73 -30.75
C LEU A 460 13.70 16.26 -30.45
N VAL A 461 12.71 15.50 -30.00
CA VAL A 461 12.88 14.12 -29.52
C VAL A 461 11.94 13.19 -30.29
N GLY A 462 12.48 12.16 -30.94
CA GLY A 462 11.69 11.22 -31.73
C GLY A 462 10.88 11.86 -32.87
N GLY A 463 11.33 12.99 -33.41
CA GLY A 463 10.59 13.77 -34.41
C GLY A 463 9.46 14.64 -33.86
N GLN A 464 9.31 14.70 -32.53
CA GLN A 464 8.36 15.58 -31.85
C GLN A 464 9.08 16.80 -31.27
N SER A 465 8.50 17.98 -31.44
CA SER A 465 9.03 19.23 -30.89
C SER A 465 8.32 19.60 -29.58
N SER A 466 9.09 20.10 -28.62
CA SER A 466 8.52 20.81 -27.46
C SER A 466 8.11 22.22 -27.86
N ASN A 467 7.33 22.88 -27.01
CA ASN A 467 7.28 24.33 -27.03
C ASN A 467 8.64 24.92 -26.69
N GLU A 468 8.94 26.10 -27.21
CA GLU A 468 10.06 26.90 -26.75
C GLU A 468 9.71 27.52 -25.39
N VAL A 469 10.58 27.33 -24.40
CA VAL A 469 10.45 27.87 -23.05
C VAL A 469 11.57 28.88 -22.82
N THR A 470 11.24 30.01 -22.18
CA THR A 470 12.24 31.01 -21.78
C THR A 470 12.55 30.86 -20.30
N PHE A 471 13.82 30.73 -19.97
CA PHE A 471 14.34 30.70 -18.60
C PHE A 471 15.26 31.90 -18.35
N TYR A 472 15.45 32.22 -17.08
CA TYR A 472 16.40 33.22 -16.62
C TYR A 472 17.63 32.51 -16.05
N TYR A 473 18.79 32.70 -16.66
CA TYR A 473 19.99 31.94 -16.34
C TYR A 473 20.67 32.40 -15.05
N PHE A 474 20.88 31.44 -14.15
CA PHE A 474 21.66 31.55 -12.92
C PHE A 474 22.76 30.48 -12.90
N ASN A 475 23.98 30.88 -12.53
CA ASN A 475 25.13 29.97 -12.42
C ASN A 475 25.02 29.00 -11.23
N SER A 476 24.29 29.39 -10.19
CA SER A 476 24.10 28.58 -8.98
C SER A 476 22.94 29.12 -8.18
N ILE A 477 22.06 28.23 -7.72
CA ILE A 477 21.10 28.51 -6.66
C ILE A 477 21.25 27.41 -5.63
N ASN A 478 21.36 27.79 -4.36
CA ASN A 478 21.57 26.83 -3.29
C ASN A 478 20.70 27.15 -2.08
N ILE A 479 20.20 26.11 -1.42
CA ILE A 479 19.57 26.18 -0.11
C ILE A 479 20.62 25.70 0.90
N THR A 480 20.74 26.38 2.04
CA THR A 480 21.76 26.04 3.03
C THR A 480 21.38 24.86 3.92
N GLU A 481 20.09 24.64 4.11
CA GLU A 481 19.52 23.59 4.92
C GLU A 481 19.53 22.25 4.16
N GLU A 482 19.87 21.15 4.85
CA GLU A 482 19.79 19.79 4.28
C GLU A 482 18.37 19.19 4.37
N LYS A 483 17.62 19.59 5.41
CA LYS A 483 16.25 19.16 5.70
C LYS A 483 15.48 20.31 6.34
N LEU A 484 14.19 20.43 6.02
CA LEU A 484 13.27 21.39 6.61
C LEU A 484 12.23 20.68 7.48
N VAL A 485 12.05 21.14 8.72
CA VAL A 485 11.07 20.58 9.66
C VAL A 485 9.92 21.58 9.83
N LEU A 486 8.71 21.15 9.50
CA LEU A 486 7.50 21.97 9.44
C LEU A 486 6.41 21.44 10.39
N ASN A 487 5.49 22.31 10.80
CA ASN A 487 4.35 21.90 11.61
C ASN A 487 3.20 21.38 10.73
N ASN A 488 2.60 20.26 11.09
CA ASN A 488 1.47 19.64 10.39
C ASN A 488 0.24 20.56 10.26
N THR A 489 0.10 21.60 11.10
CA THR A 489 -0.97 22.59 11.01
C THR A 489 -0.76 23.68 9.96
N GLY A 490 0.39 23.69 9.27
CA GLY A 490 0.79 24.79 8.37
C GLY A 490 1.41 25.95 9.13
N GLY A 491 1.97 26.92 8.40
CA GLY A 491 2.65 28.06 9.03
C GLY A 491 3.50 28.89 8.07
N SER A 492 4.45 29.65 8.65
CA SER A 492 5.45 30.42 7.92
C SER A 492 6.84 29.92 8.29
N VAL A 493 7.76 29.85 7.34
CA VAL A 493 9.14 29.41 7.56
C VAL A 493 10.12 30.23 6.74
N ASP A 494 11.29 30.47 7.32
CA ASP A 494 12.42 31.09 6.66
C ASP A 494 13.40 30.01 6.17
N ILE A 495 13.85 30.15 4.93
CA ILE A 495 14.80 29.27 4.26
C ILE A 495 15.97 30.15 3.83
N ASN A 496 17.18 29.81 4.27
CA ASN A 496 18.37 30.57 3.93
C ASN A 496 19.06 29.95 2.72
N GLY A 497 19.82 30.76 1.97
CA GLY A 497 20.41 30.27 0.74
C GLY A 497 21.22 31.31 -0.01
N LEU A 498 21.51 30.98 -1.26
CA LEU A 498 22.06 31.86 -2.27
C LEU A 498 21.17 31.74 -3.50
N PHE A 499 20.33 32.74 -3.73
CA PHE A 499 19.25 32.65 -4.72
C PHE A 499 19.48 33.49 -5.99
N GLY A 500 20.57 34.26 -6.05
CA GLY A 500 21.04 34.93 -7.27
C GLY A 500 20.21 36.11 -7.77
N THR A 501 19.03 36.38 -7.21
CA THR A 501 18.21 37.56 -7.57
C THR A 501 17.41 38.07 -6.36
N ASN A 502 16.89 39.29 -6.48
CA ASN A 502 15.86 39.83 -5.58
C ASN A 502 14.50 39.94 -6.28
N ASN A 503 14.39 39.51 -7.55
CA ASN A 503 13.15 39.61 -8.29
C ASN A 503 12.20 38.47 -7.92
N THR A 504 11.26 38.76 -7.04
CA THR A 504 10.26 37.80 -6.54
C THR A 504 9.33 37.29 -7.63
N SER A 505 9.20 37.98 -8.77
CA SER A 505 8.33 37.53 -9.87
C SER A 505 8.86 36.29 -10.58
N LEU A 506 10.13 35.93 -10.35
CA LEU A 506 10.77 34.74 -10.93
C LEU A 506 10.67 33.53 -10.00
N VAL A 507 10.15 33.69 -8.78
CA VAL A 507 10.22 32.68 -7.72
C VAL A 507 8.89 31.98 -7.56
N SER A 508 8.92 30.66 -7.56
CA SER A 508 7.79 29.84 -7.12
C SER A 508 8.30 28.72 -6.22
N VAL A 509 7.46 28.33 -5.25
CA VAL A 509 7.78 27.29 -4.27
C VAL A 509 6.59 26.38 -4.14
N SER A 510 6.83 25.07 -4.09
CA SER A 510 5.79 24.08 -3.83
C SER A 510 6.30 22.98 -2.92
N ILE A 511 5.41 22.33 -2.17
CA ILE A 511 5.70 21.13 -1.38
C ILE A 511 4.83 20.00 -1.92
N ASN A 512 5.45 18.95 -2.46
CA ASN A 512 4.77 17.87 -3.20
C ASN A 512 3.78 18.41 -4.25
N GLY A 513 4.17 19.45 -4.98
CA GLY A 513 3.35 20.09 -6.01
C GLY A 513 2.27 21.06 -5.50
N ILE A 514 2.07 21.17 -4.18
CA ILE A 514 1.15 22.16 -3.60
C ILE A 514 1.88 23.50 -3.47
N ASN A 515 1.38 24.53 -4.16
CA ASN A 515 1.99 25.86 -4.16
C ASN A 515 2.03 26.47 -2.75
N CYS A 516 3.19 27.02 -2.40
CA CYS A 516 3.42 27.81 -1.19
C CYS A 516 3.40 29.31 -1.55
N LEU A 517 2.90 30.14 -0.63
CA LEU A 517 2.92 31.60 -0.83
C LEU A 517 4.29 32.15 -0.43
N VAL A 518 4.99 32.78 -1.38
CA VAL A 518 6.24 33.49 -1.09
C VAL A 518 5.89 34.85 -0.48
N THR A 519 6.20 35.04 0.81
CA THR A 519 5.87 36.27 1.55
C THR A 519 7.04 37.26 1.57
N SER A 520 8.28 36.75 1.53
CA SER A 520 9.48 37.57 1.40
C SER A 520 10.56 36.81 0.63
N TYR A 521 11.36 37.53 -0.14
CA TYR A 521 12.47 36.91 -0.88
C TYR A 521 13.57 37.94 -1.13
N THR A 522 14.79 37.57 -0.77
CA THR A 522 16.03 38.29 -1.03
C THR A 522 17.03 37.32 -1.65
N ASN A 523 18.20 37.82 -2.05
CA ASN A 523 19.29 37.00 -2.56
C ASN A 523 19.81 35.93 -1.58
N SER A 524 19.47 36.02 -0.29
CA SER A 524 20.00 35.17 0.77
C SER A 524 18.95 34.53 1.68
N LYS A 525 17.69 34.97 1.58
CA LYS A 525 16.60 34.52 2.45
C LYS A 525 15.27 34.48 1.71
N LEU A 526 14.55 33.38 1.88
CA LEU A 526 13.22 33.12 1.35
C LEU A 526 12.28 32.86 2.51
N THR A 527 11.16 33.57 2.59
CA THR A 527 10.08 33.27 3.55
C THR A 527 8.88 32.76 2.77
N ILE A 528 8.38 31.59 3.16
CA ILE A 528 7.16 31.01 2.59
C ILE A 528 6.11 30.79 3.66
N GLN A 529 4.86 30.89 3.25
CA GLN A 529 3.71 30.36 3.97
C GLN A 529 3.29 29.02 3.32
N TYR A 530 3.22 27.97 4.13
CA TYR A 530 2.95 26.60 3.70
C TYR A 530 1.65 26.06 4.32
N PRO A 531 0.89 25.22 3.59
CA PRO A 531 -0.37 24.66 4.08
C PRO A 531 -0.16 23.54 5.11
N SER A 532 -1.23 23.18 5.83
CA SER A 532 -1.26 22.01 6.70
C SER A 532 -1.10 20.71 5.90
N ASN A 533 -0.43 19.71 6.46
CA ASN A 533 -0.27 18.39 5.88
C ASN A 533 -0.24 17.31 6.97
N GLN A 534 -0.31 16.03 6.60
CA GLN A 534 -0.20 14.93 7.56
C GLN A 534 1.20 14.83 8.15
N VAL A 535 1.31 14.28 9.36
CA VAL A 535 2.59 13.99 10.00
C VAL A 535 3.31 12.90 9.20
N GLY A 536 4.59 13.10 8.95
CA GLY A 536 5.40 12.12 8.25
C GLY A 536 6.69 12.70 7.69
N ASP A 537 7.57 11.79 7.31
CA ASP A 537 8.76 12.06 6.53
C ASP A 537 8.45 11.88 5.02
N ASN A 538 9.35 12.40 4.16
CA ASN A 538 9.37 12.20 2.69
C ASN A 538 8.59 13.21 1.84
N TYR A 539 8.36 14.41 2.35
CA TYR A 539 7.88 15.52 1.53
C TYR A 539 9.05 16.19 0.80
N VAL A 540 8.80 16.76 -0.38
CA VAL A 540 9.82 17.46 -1.17
C VAL A 540 9.35 18.89 -1.43
N LEU A 541 10.13 19.85 -0.97
CA LEU A 541 10.01 21.24 -1.37
C LEU A 541 10.78 21.45 -2.67
N THR A 542 10.11 22.00 -3.68
CA THR A 542 10.74 22.44 -4.94
C THR A 542 10.71 23.96 -5.00
N LEU A 543 11.89 24.57 -4.95
CA LEU A 543 12.13 25.99 -5.22
C LEU A 543 12.48 26.14 -6.70
N ASN A 544 11.74 26.98 -7.42
CA ASN A 544 12.04 27.36 -8.80
C ASN A 544 12.31 28.87 -8.85
N VAL A 545 13.47 29.27 -9.39
CA VAL A 545 13.84 30.67 -9.60
C VAL A 545 14.20 30.86 -11.07
N GLY A 546 13.31 31.49 -11.83
CA GLY A 546 13.51 31.77 -13.26
C GLY A 546 13.66 30.51 -14.12
N GLY A 547 13.19 29.35 -13.65
CA GLY A 547 13.40 28.05 -14.29
C GLY A 547 14.46 27.18 -13.61
N TYR A 548 15.32 27.73 -12.76
CA TYR A 548 16.31 26.96 -12.00
C TYR A 548 15.63 26.25 -10.84
N ALA A 549 15.61 24.91 -10.84
CA ALA A 549 14.96 24.12 -9.79
C ALA A 549 15.95 23.59 -8.74
N VAL A 550 15.60 23.72 -7.46
CA VAL A 550 16.30 23.15 -6.31
C VAL A 550 15.29 22.40 -5.44
N ASN A 551 15.66 21.20 -4.98
CA ASN A 551 14.82 20.37 -4.14
C ASN A 551 15.38 20.26 -2.72
N LEU A 552 14.49 20.21 -1.72
CA LEU A 552 14.82 20.08 -0.30
C LEU A 552 13.86 19.08 0.36
N VAL A 553 14.39 18.21 1.24
CA VAL A 553 13.57 17.26 2.00
C VAL A 553 12.82 17.98 3.12
N VAL A 554 11.54 17.64 3.28
CA VAL A 554 10.63 18.21 4.29
C VAL A 554 10.06 17.11 5.18
N GLU A 555 9.99 17.38 6.48
CA GLU A 555 9.30 16.57 7.50
C GLU A 555 8.21 17.39 8.17
N TYR A 556 7.02 16.82 8.30
CA TYR A 556 5.93 17.42 9.07
C TYR A 556 5.83 16.75 10.45
N ILE A 557 5.93 17.56 11.50
CA ILE A 557 5.78 17.14 12.91
C ILE A 557 4.45 17.61 13.50
N GLU A 558 3.95 16.89 14.50
CA GLU A 558 2.69 17.24 15.17
C GLU A 558 2.84 18.48 16.06
N GLY A 559 2.10 19.55 15.73
CA GLY A 559 1.56 20.52 16.69
C GLY A 559 2.48 21.09 17.79
N GLY A 560 3.78 21.26 17.54
CA GLY A 560 4.74 21.91 18.45
C GLY A 560 5.26 23.24 17.92
N GLU A 561 5.79 24.10 18.79
CA GLU A 561 6.52 25.30 18.34
C GLU A 561 7.60 24.90 17.34
N THR A 562 7.59 25.51 16.14
CA THR A 562 8.61 25.26 15.12
C THR A 562 9.97 25.61 15.74
N PRO A 563 10.95 24.70 15.78
CA PRO A 563 12.25 25.02 16.36
C PRO A 563 12.88 26.14 15.55
N THR A 564 13.02 27.30 16.20
CA THR A 564 13.74 28.46 15.66
C THR A 564 15.11 28.02 15.14
N PRO A 565 15.53 28.40 13.93
CA PRO A 565 16.79 27.93 13.35
C PRO A 565 17.97 28.25 14.25
N SER A 566 18.86 27.26 14.44
CA SER A 566 20.05 27.37 15.27
C SER A 566 20.99 28.45 14.72
N THR A 567 21.03 29.60 15.37
CA THR A 567 21.92 30.73 15.02
C THR A 567 23.37 30.51 15.45
N THR A 568 23.92 29.28 15.41
CA THR A 568 25.32 29.06 15.80
C THR A 568 26.23 29.53 14.67
N PRO A 569 26.96 30.65 14.82
CA PRO A 569 27.86 31.11 13.79
C PRO A 569 29.09 30.21 13.78
N SER A 570 29.56 29.81 12.59
CA SER A 570 30.88 29.20 12.43
C SER A 570 31.95 30.14 13.00
N THR A 571 32.67 29.68 14.03
CA THR A 571 33.71 30.44 14.75
C THR A 571 35.07 30.42 14.05
N THR A 572 35.13 30.36 12.72
CA THR A 572 36.40 30.40 11.98
C THR A 572 36.48 31.67 11.12
N PRO A 573 37.20 32.72 11.55
CA PRO A 573 37.41 33.90 10.74
C PRO A 573 38.29 33.58 9.53
N SER A 574 37.80 33.90 8.34
CA SER A 574 38.63 34.02 7.13
C SER A 574 39.61 35.19 7.31
N THR A 575 40.90 34.89 7.39
CA THR A 575 41.98 35.86 7.46
C THR A 575 42.43 36.29 6.06
N THR A 576 41.64 37.13 5.37
CA THR A 576 42.18 37.97 4.28
C THR A 576 41.28 39.19 4.03
N PRO A 577 41.74 40.43 4.32
CA PRO A 577 41.01 41.64 3.99
C PRO A 577 41.13 41.96 2.50
N SER A 578 39.99 42.18 1.84
CA SER A 578 39.91 42.85 0.53
C SER A 578 40.17 44.35 0.70
N THR A 579 41.21 44.86 0.05
CA THR A 579 41.61 46.27 0.06
C THR A 579 41.11 47.01 -1.18
N THR A 580 39.81 47.32 -1.26
CA THR A 580 39.33 48.43 -2.11
C THR A 580 37.92 48.91 -1.73
N PRO A 581 37.75 50.16 -1.24
CA PRO A 581 36.44 50.78 -1.09
C PRO A 581 35.99 51.43 -2.41
N SER A 582 34.84 50.98 -2.95
CA SER A 582 34.12 51.68 -4.00
C SER A 582 33.25 52.78 -3.38
N ILE A 583 33.52 54.03 -3.76
CA ILE A 583 32.81 55.22 -3.30
C ILE A 583 32.09 55.82 -4.51
N THR A 584 30.77 55.61 -4.62
CA THR A 584 29.86 56.55 -5.31
C THR A 584 28.39 56.20 -5.03
N PRO A 585 27.62 57.09 -4.36
CA PRO A 585 26.17 56.98 -4.31
C PRO A 585 25.55 57.63 -5.57
N SER A 586 24.72 56.87 -6.28
CA SER A 586 23.84 57.40 -7.34
C SER A 586 22.58 58.00 -6.70
N THR A 587 22.42 59.31 -6.88
CA THR A 587 21.22 60.07 -6.49
C THR A 587 20.39 60.39 -7.73
N THR A 588 19.32 59.64 -7.98
CA THR A 588 18.19 60.14 -8.79
C THR A 588 16.89 59.40 -8.43
N PRO A 589 15.87 60.11 -7.94
CA PRO A 589 14.55 59.53 -7.69
C PRO A 589 13.70 59.56 -8.98
N SER A 590 13.12 58.42 -9.35
CA SER A 590 12.09 58.34 -10.37
C SER A 590 10.71 58.49 -9.73
N THR A 591 10.04 59.58 -10.09
CA THR A 591 8.64 59.86 -9.78
C THR A 591 7.77 59.50 -10.98
N THR A 592 6.97 58.44 -10.91
CA THR A 592 5.64 58.40 -11.54
C THR A 592 4.82 57.21 -11.05
N PRO A 593 3.60 57.43 -10.51
CA PRO A 593 2.68 56.38 -10.13
C PRO A 593 1.76 56.03 -11.31
N SER A 594 1.47 54.74 -11.52
CA SER A 594 0.33 54.32 -12.33
C SER A 594 -0.65 53.52 -11.48
N THR A 595 -1.89 54.00 -11.53
CA THR A 595 -3.09 53.50 -10.89
C THR A 595 -3.92 52.77 -11.93
N THR A 596 -4.26 51.49 -11.75
CA THR A 596 -5.59 50.96 -12.10
C THR A 596 -5.81 49.54 -11.51
N PRO A 597 -6.99 49.24 -10.93
CA PRO A 597 -7.30 47.95 -10.28
C PRO A 597 -8.10 47.01 -11.21
N SER A 598 -7.95 45.69 -11.05
CA SER A 598 -8.90 44.72 -11.65
C SER A 598 -9.24 43.56 -10.69
N SER A 599 -10.48 43.62 -10.19
CA SER A 599 -11.51 42.55 -10.12
C SER A 599 -11.16 41.09 -9.79
N ALA A 600 -11.73 40.66 -8.65
CA ALA A 600 -12.26 39.36 -8.21
C ALA A 600 -12.20 38.11 -9.12
N PRO A 601 -11.90 36.91 -8.56
CA PRO A 601 -12.13 35.63 -9.21
C PRO A 601 -13.44 34.96 -8.76
N THR A 602 -14.17 34.43 -9.73
CA THR A 602 -15.29 33.48 -9.59
C THR A 602 -14.78 32.05 -9.30
N GLN A 603 -15.41 31.39 -8.33
CA GLN A 603 -15.24 29.95 -8.02
C GLN A 603 -16.24 29.09 -8.82
N SER A 604 -15.83 27.88 -9.20
CA SER A 604 -16.66 26.65 -9.14
C SER A 604 -15.77 25.39 -9.29
N PRO A 605 -16.11 24.24 -8.65
CA PRO A 605 -15.17 23.16 -8.35
C PRO A 605 -15.31 21.94 -9.28
N GLY A 606 -14.28 21.08 -9.28
CA GLY A 606 -14.31 19.74 -9.89
C GLY A 606 -13.24 18.85 -9.25
N ASP A 607 -13.65 18.15 -8.20
CA ASP A 607 -12.96 17.02 -7.56
C ASP A 607 -13.01 15.80 -8.49
N ASP A 608 -11.89 15.11 -8.66
CA ASP A 608 -11.83 13.67 -8.90
C ASP A 608 -10.55 13.11 -8.25
N GLY A 609 -10.74 12.52 -7.07
CA GLY A 609 -9.69 11.94 -6.26
C GLY A 609 -9.27 10.56 -6.79
N SER A 610 -8.05 10.50 -7.32
CA SER A 610 -7.29 9.27 -7.51
C SER A 610 -6.04 9.32 -6.65
N THR A 611 -6.09 8.70 -5.47
CA THR A 611 -4.92 8.53 -4.60
C THR A 611 -4.09 7.35 -5.08
N SER A 612 -3.24 7.60 -6.09
CA SER A 612 -2.05 6.78 -6.33
C SER A 612 -0.95 7.29 -5.42
N SER A 613 -0.49 6.46 -4.48
CA SER A 613 0.66 6.76 -3.63
C SER A 613 1.93 6.77 -4.48
N THR A 614 2.23 7.91 -5.11
CA THR A 614 3.46 8.13 -5.86
C THR A 614 4.52 8.70 -4.94
N LEU A 615 5.45 7.85 -4.52
CA LEU A 615 6.76 8.24 -4.00
C LEU A 615 7.47 9.11 -5.05
N SER A 616 7.77 10.37 -4.75
CA SER A 616 8.49 11.22 -5.71
C SER A 616 9.94 10.74 -5.85
N ILE A 617 10.40 10.55 -7.09
CA ILE A 617 11.75 10.07 -7.41
C ILE A 617 12.88 11.02 -6.98
N SER A 618 12.55 12.26 -6.62
CA SER A 618 13.47 13.12 -5.87
C SER A 618 14.03 12.40 -4.64
N PHE A 619 13.23 11.55 -3.99
CA PHE A 619 13.68 10.73 -2.86
C PHE A 619 14.62 9.60 -3.28
N TYR A 620 14.47 9.00 -4.47
CA TYR A 620 15.33 7.94 -4.97
C TYR A 620 16.70 8.47 -5.42
N LEU A 621 16.75 9.65 -6.08
CA LEU A 621 18.02 10.31 -6.38
C LEU A 621 18.72 10.79 -5.10
N ILE A 622 18.00 11.37 -4.14
CA ILE A 622 18.56 11.80 -2.85
C ILE A 622 19.05 10.59 -2.05
N THR A 623 18.31 9.46 -2.01
CA THR A 623 18.78 8.24 -1.33
C THR A 623 19.93 7.57 -2.07
N LEU A 624 19.98 7.58 -3.41
CA LEU A 624 21.15 7.09 -4.16
C LEU A 624 22.39 7.98 -3.94
N LEU A 625 22.20 9.31 -3.81
CA LEU A 625 23.25 10.26 -3.41
C LEU A 625 23.72 10.04 -1.95
N LEU A 626 22.81 9.74 -1.02
CA LEU A 626 23.14 9.47 0.39
C LEU A 626 23.78 8.09 0.59
N LEU A 627 23.34 7.07 -0.14
CA LEU A 627 23.90 5.70 -0.11
C LEU A 627 25.31 5.64 -0.71
N THR A 628 25.60 6.46 -1.72
CA THR A 628 26.95 6.55 -2.30
C THR A 628 27.91 7.37 -1.44
N GLN A 629 27.43 8.31 -0.62
CA GLN A 629 28.24 8.99 0.40
C GLN A 629 28.57 8.13 1.63
N GLN A 630 27.78 7.09 1.95
CA GLN A 630 28.05 6.16 3.06
C GLN A 630 29.00 5.00 2.73
N LEU A 631 29.42 4.85 1.47
CA LEU A 631 30.34 3.80 1.00
C LEU A 631 31.78 4.29 0.78
N ILE A 632 32.14 5.44 1.37
CA ILE A 632 33.51 5.99 1.39
C ILE A 632 33.98 6.18 2.84
#